data_AF-Q2S8U8-F1
#
_entry.id   AF-Q2S8U8-F1
#
_cell.length_a   1.000
_cell.length_b   1.000
_cell.length_c   1.000
_cell.angle_alpha   90.00
_cell.angle_beta   90.00
_cell.angle_gamma   90.00
#
_symmetry.space_group_name_H-M   'P 1'
#
loop_
_entity.id
_entity.type
_entity.pdbx_description
1 polymer ?
#
loop_
_entity_poly.entity_id
_entity_poly.type
_entity_poly.pdbx_seq_one_letter_code
_entity_poly.pdbx_strand_id
1 'polypeptide(L)'
;MLWGVAAGRCQFRGCNKPLWKNEATNLQANIAQKAHIWSFSDDGPRGNEGIAEEDINSIDNLMLVCHGCHKLIDDDLDGDTFSVQLLQGMKRQHEHRVELVTSVEQNMKSHLLLYGANIGDQGAVLHFENTAAAMIPDYYPASNLPLEISLKNSNFQDHDDFYWDLESKHLAKAFNEKVKPGITSGAISHLSIFGLAPQPLLMKLGSLLTDIPEIRVFQRHREPQTWKWQNNESELHFILEVPKKPGEKIAINLSLSASINNDRIYRVLGDDVSIWTLTVDSPHRDLIRTEAQLIMLRDKIRVVLDQIKRLAGDRKVLHVFPAMPVSAAIEFGRVHMPKADLSLRIYDQSKKRDGFIKAVDIGLEDGFDE
;
A
#
# COMPACT_ATOMS: atom_id res chain seq x y z
N MET A 1 26.48 -7.32 23.50
CA MET A 1 25.02 -7.37 23.50
C MET A 1 24.37 -6.04 23.10
N LEU A 2 24.61 -4.90 23.79
CA LEU A 2 24.04 -3.58 23.44
C LEU A 2 24.17 -3.19 21.95
N TRP A 3 25.36 -3.33 21.36
CA TRP A 3 25.56 -3.10 19.92
C TRP A 3 24.74 -4.02 19.02
N GLY A 4 24.51 -5.26 19.45
CA GLY A 4 23.72 -6.26 18.72
C GLY A 4 22.25 -5.89 18.70
N VAL A 5 21.64 -5.65 19.86
CA VAL A 5 20.22 -5.25 19.98
C VAL A 5 19.93 -3.88 19.36
N ALA A 6 20.93 -3.00 19.28
CA ALA A 6 20.82 -1.71 18.59
C ALA A 6 21.17 -1.77 17.08
N ALA A 7 21.64 -2.91 16.56
CA ALA A 7 22.19 -3.10 15.22
C ALA A 7 23.28 -2.08 14.82
N GLY A 8 24.06 -1.60 15.80
CA GLY A 8 25.08 -0.56 15.57
C GLY A 8 24.52 0.78 15.09
N ARG A 9 23.26 1.11 15.42
CA ARG A 9 22.60 2.37 15.05
C ARG A 9 22.17 3.15 16.29
N CYS A 10 22.13 4.48 16.17
CA CYS A 10 21.67 5.36 17.24
C CYS A 10 20.21 5.06 17.63
N GLN A 11 19.98 4.76 18.91
CA GLN A 11 18.67 4.44 19.49
C GLN A 11 17.82 5.67 19.80
N PHE A 12 18.38 6.88 19.65
CA PHE A 12 17.63 8.12 19.85
C PHE A 12 16.53 8.25 18.79
N ARG A 13 15.29 8.53 19.24
CA ARG A 13 14.12 8.63 18.36
C ARG A 13 14.35 9.69 17.29
N GLY A 14 14.24 9.30 16.02
CA GLY A 14 14.44 10.18 14.86
C GLY A 14 15.88 10.27 14.33
N CYS A 15 16.88 9.65 14.98
CA CYS A 15 18.27 9.68 14.52
C CYS A 15 18.63 8.45 13.65
N ASN A 16 18.65 7.24 14.25
CA ASN A 16 18.96 5.97 13.56
C ASN A 16 20.24 5.97 12.69
N LYS A 17 21.21 6.86 12.95
CA LYS A 17 22.47 6.94 12.20
C LYS A 17 23.32 5.68 12.41
N PRO A 18 24.05 5.19 11.38
CA PRO A 18 25.02 4.12 11.57
C PRO A 18 26.18 4.62 12.44
N LEU A 19 26.56 3.84 13.45
CA LEU A 19 27.60 4.21 14.42
C LEU A 19 28.96 3.53 14.17
N TRP A 20 29.06 2.75 13.09
CA TRP A 20 30.25 2.02 12.67
C TRP A 20 31.03 2.70 11.52
N LYS A 21 30.56 3.86 11.06
CA LYS A 21 31.24 4.65 10.03
C LYS A 21 31.09 6.14 10.26
N ASN A 22 32.08 6.91 9.85
CA ASN A 22 31.99 8.36 9.78
C ASN A 22 31.10 8.78 8.61
N GLU A 23 30.14 9.68 8.86
CA GLU A 23 29.15 10.12 7.85
C GLU A 23 29.79 10.95 6.72
N ALA A 24 30.80 11.77 7.02
CA ALA A 24 31.42 12.66 6.05
C ALA A 24 32.44 11.93 5.16
N THR A 25 33.21 11.00 5.71
CA THR A 25 34.31 10.32 4.99
C THR A 25 33.97 8.90 4.53
N ASN A 26 32.86 8.32 5.02
CA ASN A 26 32.52 6.89 4.88
C ASN A 26 33.58 5.90 5.39
N LEU A 27 34.64 6.38 6.06
CA LEU A 27 35.64 5.52 6.69
C LEU A 27 35.03 4.78 7.89
N GLN A 28 35.45 3.53 8.09
CA GLN A 28 35.04 2.75 9.26
C GLN A 28 35.59 3.40 10.53
N ALA A 29 34.70 3.68 11.47
CA ALA A 29 35.03 4.29 12.76
C ALA A 29 33.92 3.98 13.76
N ASN A 30 34.28 3.56 14.98
CA ASN A 30 33.30 3.42 16.06
C ASN A 30 33.01 4.81 16.65
N ILE A 31 31.88 5.39 16.26
CA ILE A 31 31.41 6.69 16.77
C ILE A 31 30.27 6.53 17.78
N ALA A 32 30.05 5.31 18.27
CA ALA A 32 29.01 5.01 19.24
C ALA A 32 29.38 5.48 20.64
N GLN A 33 28.41 6.04 21.36
CA GLN A 33 28.49 6.34 22.79
C GLN A 33 27.41 5.56 23.52
N LYS A 34 27.65 5.29 24.80
CA LYS A 34 26.69 4.65 25.70
C LYS A 34 26.11 5.74 26.61
N ALA A 35 24.85 6.07 26.42
CA ALA A 35 24.12 6.96 27.31
C ALA A 35 23.49 6.13 28.42
N HIS A 36 23.61 6.58 29.66
CA HIS A 36 22.88 6.01 30.78
C HIS A 36 21.46 6.57 30.85
N ILE A 37 20.47 5.70 31.07
CA ILE A 37 19.06 6.07 31.27
C ILE A 37 18.90 6.62 32.70
N TRP A 38 19.12 5.77 33.71
CA TRP A 38 19.38 6.17 35.09
C TRP A 38 20.80 6.68 35.21
N SER A 39 21.02 7.78 35.91
CA SER A 39 22.34 8.39 36.03
C SER A 39 23.36 7.44 36.67
N PHE A 40 24.64 7.58 36.31
CA PHE A 40 25.71 6.82 36.96
C PHE A 40 25.88 7.22 38.43
N SER A 41 25.76 8.52 38.73
CA SER A 41 25.79 9.08 40.08
C SER A 41 24.39 9.35 40.62
N ASP A 42 24.24 9.23 41.93
CA ASP A 42 23.00 9.49 42.67
C ASP A 42 22.51 10.93 42.48
N ASP A 43 23.42 11.91 42.46
CA ASP A 43 23.13 13.32 42.21
C ASP A 43 23.00 13.68 40.71
N GLY A 44 22.96 12.68 39.83
CA GLY A 44 22.85 12.92 38.39
C GLY A 44 21.43 13.35 37.97
N PRO A 45 21.26 13.94 36.77
CA PRO A 45 19.99 14.52 36.30
C PRO A 45 18.75 13.62 36.40
N ARG A 46 18.93 12.31 36.37
CA ARG A 46 17.85 11.31 36.39
C ARG A 46 17.89 10.41 37.63
N GLY A 47 18.86 10.63 38.52
CA GLY A 47 19.12 9.82 39.70
C GLY A 47 19.30 8.33 39.40
N ASN A 48 19.50 7.56 40.45
CA ASN A 48 19.57 6.10 40.41
C ASN A 48 19.03 5.47 41.72
N GLU A 49 18.25 6.22 42.50
CA GLU A 49 17.73 5.77 43.79
C GLU A 49 16.92 4.48 43.62
N GLY A 50 17.27 3.45 44.40
CA GLY A 50 16.60 2.15 44.34
C GLY A 50 17.05 1.24 43.19
N ILE A 51 18.04 1.66 42.38
CA ILE A 51 18.68 0.82 41.36
C ILE A 51 19.92 0.16 41.96
N ALA A 52 20.09 -1.16 41.74
CA ALA A 52 21.27 -1.85 42.20
C ALA A 52 22.52 -1.38 41.43
N GLU A 53 23.68 -1.34 42.10
CA GLU A 53 24.94 -0.86 41.50
C GLU A 53 25.33 -1.68 40.24
N GLU A 54 25.03 -2.98 40.25
CA GLU A 54 25.23 -3.88 39.11
C GLU A 54 24.33 -3.56 37.90
N ASP A 55 23.16 -2.96 38.14
CA ASP A 55 22.18 -2.62 37.10
C ASP A 55 22.49 -1.27 36.42
N ILE A 56 23.28 -0.40 37.05
CA ILE A 56 23.67 0.91 36.50
C ILE A 56 24.37 0.77 35.15
N ASN A 57 25.22 -0.25 35.00
CA ASN A 57 25.94 -0.51 33.74
C ASN A 57 25.32 -1.66 32.94
N SER A 58 24.12 -2.11 33.30
CA SER A 58 23.38 -3.15 32.58
C SER A 58 23.01 -2.68 31.18
N ILE A 59 22.78 -3.64 30.28
CA ILE A 59 22.30 -3.33 28.92
C ILE A 59 20.94 -2.64 28.97
N ASP A 60 20.12 -2.96 29.97
CA ASP A 60 18.78 -2.40 30.12
C ASP A 60 18.83 -0.91 30.48
N ASN A 61 19.85 -0.48 31.23
CA ASN A 61 20.08 0.92 31.57
C ASN A 61 20.86 1.72 30.51
N LEU A 62 21.39 1.07 29.47
CA LEU A 62 22.24 1.73 28.48
C LEU A 62 21.53 1.90 27.12
N MET A 63 21.68 3.08 26.54
CA MET A 63 21.32 3.37 25.15
C MET A 63 22.56 3.58 24.28
N LEU A 64 22.59 2.99 23.10
CA LEU A 64 23.60 3.23 22.09
C LEU A 64 23.22 4.46 21.25
N VAL A 65 24.02 5.52 21.31
CA VAL A 65 23.72 6.80 20.64
C VAL A 65 24.94 7.36 19.90
N CYS A 66 24.72 8.31 18.98
CA CYS A 66 25.83 9.09 18.42
C CYS A 66 26.24 10.21 19.39
N HIS A 67 27.42 10.80 19.18
CA HIS A 67 27.90 11.88 20.03
C HIS A 67 26.93 13.06 20.20
N GLY A 68 26.30 13.51 19.11
CA GLY A 68 25.34 14.62 19.17
C GLY A 68 24.11 14.31 20.01
N CYS A 69 23.56 13.09 19.90
CA CYS A 69 22.42 12.68 20.72
C CYS A 69 22.81 12.40 22.17
N HIS A 70 24.02 11.89 22.42
CA HIS A 70 24.53 11.71 23.77
C HIS A 70 24.65 13.04 24.51
N LYS A 71 25.29 14.01 23.87
CA LYS A 71 25.43 15.37 24.41
C LYS A 71 24.07 16.00 24.71
N LEU A 72 23.08 15.81 23.82
CA LEU A 72 21.73 16.32 24.04
C LEU A 72 21.05 15.74 25.30
N ILE A 73 21.31 14.45 25.61
CA ILE A 73 20.79 13.79 26.81
C ILE A 73 21.54 14.26 28.08
N ASP A 74 22.84 14.51 27.97
CA ASP A 74 23.69 14.94 29.08
C ASP A 74 23.49 16.42 29.43
N ASP A 75 23.21 17.27 28.42
CA ASP A 75 22.98 18.71 28.60
C ASP A 75 21.62 19.00 29.28
N ASP A 76 20.73 18.00 29.42
CA ASP A 76 19.46 18.09 30.17
C ASP A 76 19.68 17.86 31.67
N LEU A 77 20.28 18.86 32.32
CA LEU A 77 20.77 18.80 33.70
C LEU A 77 19.66 18.53 34.75
N ASP A 78 18.43 18.93 34.46
CA ASP A 78 17.28 18.75 35.35
C ASP A 78 16.51 17.44 35.05
N GLY A 79 16.84 16.73 33.97
CA GLY A 79 16.19 15.47 33.57
C GLY A 79 14.73 15.58 33.11
N ASP A 80 14.20 16.81 33.01
CA ASP A 80 12.81 17.11 32.67
C ASP A 80 12.48 16.79 31.20
N THR A 81 13.45 17.00 30.31
CA THR A 81 13.24 16.82 28.86
C THR A 81 13.38 15.35 28.46
N PHE A 82 14.39 14.67 29.00
CA PHE A 82 14.75 13.29 28.68
C PHE A 82 14.56 12.37 29.88
N SER A 83 13.35 12.33 30.42
CA SER A 83 13.02 11.45 31.54
C SER A 83 13.37 9.98 31.26
N VAL A 84 13.60 9.22 32.34
CA VAL A 84 13.91 7.79 32.29
C VAL A 84 12.86 7.03 31.49
N GLN A 85 11.58 7.30 31.73
CA GLN A 85 10.48 6.64 31.03
C GLN A 85 10.53 6.91 29.52
N LEU A 86 10.87 8.14 29.11
CA LEU A 86 11.00 8.50 27.70
C LEU A 86 12.15 7.74 27.05
N LEU A 87 13.34 7.75 27.67
CA LEU A 87 14.54 7.06 27.16
C LEU A 87 14.33 5.54 27.08
N GLN A 88 13.72 4.92 28.09
CA GLN A 88 13.31 3.51 28.05
C GLN A 88 12.31 3.25 26.92
N GLY A 89 11.37 4.17 26.68
CA GLY A 89 10.44 4.09 25.55
C GLY A 89 11.15 4.15 24.19
N MET A 90 12.13 5.04 24.03
CA MET A 90 12.94 5.13 22.82
C MET A 90 13.77 3.86 22.58
N LYS A 91 14.44 3.37 23.62
CA LYS A 91 15.23 2.13 23.59
C LYS A 91 14.37 0.93 23.17
N ARG A 92 13.26 0.67 23.87
CA ARG A 92 12.34 -0.43 23.57
C ARG A 92 11.80 -0.34 22.15
N GLN A 93 11.40 0.85 21.70
CA GLN A 93 10.91 1.06 20.34
C GLN A 93 11.98 0.73 19.28
N HIS A 94 13.24 1.10 19.52
CA HIS A 94 14.33 0.80 18.61
C HIS A 94 14.69 -0.68 18.60
N GLU A 95 14.87 -1.29 19.76
CA GLU A 95 15.27 -2.70 19.91
C GLU A 95 14.20 -3.63 19.35
N HIS A 96 12.94 -3.38 19.66
CA HIS A 96 11.82 -4.12 19.07
C HIS A 96 11.81 -4.01 17.55
N ARG A 97 12.07 -2.81 16.99
CA ARG A 97 12.17 -2.62 15.54
C ARG A 97 13.37 -3.38 14.94
N VAL A 98 14.52 -3.38 15.61
CA VAL A 98 15.70 -4.13 15.17
C VAL A 98 15.40 -5.62 15.18
N GLU A 99 14.91 -6.14 16.29
CA GLU A 99 14.49 -7.53 16.43
C GLU A 99 13.52 -7.92 15.32
N LEU A 100 12.44 -7.16 15.12
CA LEU A 100 11.42 -7.42 14.11
C LEU A 100 11.97 -7.44 12.67
N VAL A 101 12.91 -6.55 12.34
CA VAL A 101 13.49 -6.47 10.99
C VAL A 101 14.60 -7.51 10.78
N THR A 102 15.29 -7.90 11.85
CA THR A 102 16.38 -8.89 11.80
C THR A 102 15.88 -10.32 11.99
N SER A 103 14.67 -10.52 12.51
CA SER A 103 13.98 -11.82 12.55
C SER A 103 13.45 -12.25 11.19
N VAL A 104 13.55 -11.40 10.17
CA VAL A 104 13.03 -11.67 8.84
C VAL A 104 13.98 -12.59 8.07
N GLU A 105 13.48 -13.78 7.70
CA GLU A 105 14.26 -14.81 7.01
C GLU A 105 14.58 -14.45 5.53
N GLN A 106 15.56 -15.14 4.93
CA GLN A 106 16.00 -14.85 3.55
C GLN A 106 14.89 -15.06 2.49
N ASN A 107 13.85 -15.84 2.81
CA ASN A 107 12.70 -16.12 1.96
C ASN A 107 11.62 -15.03 1.97
N MET A 108 11.64 -14.05 2.88
CA MET A 108 10.62 -12.99 2.96
C MET A 108 10.99 -11.73 2.15
N LYS A 109 11.90 -11.86 1.18
CA LYS A 109 12.24 -10.77 0.24
C LYS A 109 11.08 -10.55 -0.72
N SER A 110 10.67 -9.29 -0.85
CA SER A 110 9.65 -8.90 -1.81
C SER A 110 10.14 -7.74 -2.66
N HIS A 111 9.92 -7.82 -3.97
CA HIS A 111 10.11 -6.68 -4.85
C HIS A 111 8.98 -5.68 -4.66
N LEU A 112 9.31 -4.40 -4.58
CA LEU A 112 8.34 -3.34 -4.37
C LEU A 112 7.88 -2.80 -5.72
N LEU A 113 6.58 -2.88 -6.02
CA LEU A 113 6.00 -2.32 -7.24
C LEU A 113 5.20 -1.07 -6.89
N LEU A 114 5.61 0.07 -7.46
CA LEU A 114 4.96 1.36 -7.26
C LEU A 114 4.30 1.81 -8.56
N TYR A 115 3.01 2.12 -8.47
CA TYR A 115 2.27 2.71 -9.58
C TYR A 115 1.45 3.91 -9.13
N GLY A 116 1.73 5.06 -9.72
CA GLY A 116 0.99 6.30 -9.53
C GLY A 116 0.60 6.93 -10.86
N ALA A 117 -0.55 7.60 -10.87
CA ALA A 117 -1.00 8.46 -11.95
C ALA A 117 -1.82 9.62 -11.37
N ASN A 118 -1.91 10.74 -12.08
CA ASN A 118 -2.66 11.90 -11.62
C ASN A 118 -4.14 11.56 -11.42
N ILE A 119 -4.74 12.01 -10.30
CA ILE A 119 -6.18 11.89 -10.03
C ILE A 119 -6.71 13.33 -9.91
N GLY A 120 -7.44 13.82 -10.92
CA GLY A 120 -7.72 15.25 -11.06
C GLY A 120 -6.44 16.10 -11.00
N ASP A 121 -6.42 17.09 -10.10
CA ASP A 121 -5.27 18.00 -9.91
C ASP A 121 -4.19 17.47 -8.94
N GLN A 122 -4.38 16.28 -8.35
CA GLN A 122 -3.46 15.73 -7.36
C GLN A 122 -2.48 14.74 -7.99
N GLY A 123 -1.18 15.06 -7.88
CA GLY A 123 -0.10 14.13 -8.23
C GLY A 123 0.01 12.99 -7.21
N ALA A 124 0.18 11.76 -7.69
CA ALA A 124 0.34 10.58 -6.86
C ALA A 124 1.82 10.35 -6.50
N VAL A 125 2.27 10.88 -5.37
CA VAL A 125 3.64 10.66 -4.88
C VAL A 125 3.69 9.44 -3.96
N LEU A 126 4.44 8.42 -4.37
CA LEU A 126 4.72 7.21 -3.59
C LEU A 126 6.17 7.25 -3.09
N HIS A 127 6.34 7.35 -1.77
CA HIS A 127 7.67 7.36 -1.13
C HIS A 127 8.10 5.94 -0.76
N PHE A 128 9.33 5.57 -1.15
CA PHE A 128 9.90 4.25 -0.87
C PHE A 128 9.93 3.93 0.62
N GLU A 129 10.27 4.88 1.48
CA GLU A 129 10.42 4.68 2.92
C GLU A 129 9.09 4.29 3.56
N ASN A 130 8.00 4.95 3.16
CA ASN A 130 6.66 4.72 3.70
C ASN A 130 6.09 3.36 3.26
N THR A 131 6.36 2.97 2.02
CA THR A 131 5.89 1.70 1.45
C THR A 131 6.74 0.52 1.95
N ALA A 132 8.07 0.67 2.00
CA ALA A 132 8.97 -0.32 2.61
C ALA A 132 8.63 -0.57 4.09
N ALA A 133 8.35 0.49 4.86
CA ALA A 133 7.97 0.36 6.26
C ALA A 133 6.62 -0.33 6.47
N ALA A 134 5.74 -0.36 5.46
CA ALA A 134 4.44 -1.01 5.53
C ALA A 134 4.48 -2.53 5.30
N MET A 135 5.56 -3.03 4.70
CA MET A 135 5.74 -4.46 4.44
C MET A 135 6.11 -5.25 5.71
N ILE A 136 6.79 -4.58 6.65
CA ILE A 136 7.29 -5.17 7.89
C ILE A 136 6.11 -5.45 8.84
N PRO A 137 6.07 -6.60 9.53
CA PRO A 137 7.16 -7.59 9.65
C PRO A 137 7.19 -8.68 8.59
N ASP A 138 6.10 -8.86 7.85
CA ASP A 138 5.94 -10.05 7.03
C ASP A 138 6.92 -10.06 5.87
N TYR A 139 7.16 -8.92 5.21
CA TYR A 139 8.11 -8.82 4.10
C TYR A 139 9.07 -7.64 4.26
N TYR A 140 10.17 -7.70 3.51
CA TYR A 140 11.13 -6.61 3.40
C TYR A 140 11.54 -6.37 1.94
N PRO A 141 11.94 -5.15 1.58
CA PRO A 141 12.36 -4.85 0.21
C PRO A 141 13.54 -5.72 -0.22
N ALA A 142 13.40 -6.41 -1.35
CA ALA A 142 14.48 -7.17 -1.98
C ALA A 142 15.63 -6.27 -2.48
N SER A 143 15.33 -4.99 -2.72
CA SER A 143 16.25 -3.94 -3.17
C SER A 143 15.82 -2.59 -2.59
N ASN A 144 16.75 -1.63 -2.52
CA ASN A 144 16.46 -0.23 -2.20
C ASN A 144 15.89 0.55 -3.39
N LEU A 145 15.79 -0.07 -4.56
CA LEU A 145 15.19 0.51 -5.77
C LEU A 145 13.84 -0.18 -6.05
N PRO A 146 12.72 0.55 -6.00
CA PRO A 146 11.43 0.00 -6.36
C PRO A 146 11.28 -0.15 -7.88
N LEU A 147 10.44 -1.10 -8.29
CA LEU A 147 9.93 -1.19 -9.65
C LEU A 147 8.87 -0.10 -9.83
N GLU A 148 9.27 1.08 -10.30
CA GLU A 148 8.36 2.20 -10.54
C GLU A 148 7.87 2.21 -12.00
N ILE A 149 6.55 2.13 -12.20
CA ILE A 149 5.91 2.06 -13.52
C ILE A 149 5.00 3.26 -13.84
N SER A 150 5.04 4.31 -13.01
CA SER A 150 4.32 5.57 -13.22
C SER A 150 4.83 6.35 -14.45
N LEU A 151 3.94 7.10 -15.12
CA LEU A 151 4.34 8.07 -16.13
C LEU A 151 4.84 9.35 -15.42
N LYS A 152 6.12 9.68 -15.57
CA LYS A 152 6.72 10.87 -14.94
C LYS A 152 6.46 12.11 -15.79
N ASN A 153 6.22 13.25 -15.13
CA ASN A 153 6.05 14.57 -15.75
C ASN A 153 4.89 14.65 -16.77
N SER A 154 3.84 13.84 -16.59
CA SER A 154 2.60 13.98 -17.38
C SER A 154 1.79 15.16 -16.85
N ASN A 155 1.48 16.12 -17.74
CA ASN A 155 0.55 17.21 -17.46
C ASN A 155 -0.89 16.88 -17.84
N PHE A 156 -1.13 15.69 -18.42
CA PHE A 156 -2.47 15.24 -18.78
C PHE A 156 -3.25 14.80 -17.54
N GLN A 157 -4.56 15.01 -17.58
CA GLN A 157 -5.50 14.68 -16.52
C GLN A 157 -6.62 13.77 -17.06
N ASP A 158 -7.33 13.11 -16.14
CA ASP A 158 -8.44 12.17 -16.39
C ASP A 158 -9.59 12.68 -17.28
N HIS A 159 -9.69 13.99 -17.50
CA HIS A 159 -10.68 14.61 -18.37
C HIS A 159 -10.19 14.85 -19.80
N ASP A 160 -8.91 14.62 -20.11
CA ASP A 160 -8.35 14.75 -21.45
C ASP A 160 -8.63 13.48 -22.27
N ASP A 161 -9.00 13.61 -23.55
CA ASP A 161 -9.37 12.47 -24.40
C ASP A 161 -8.25 11.42 -24.52
N PHE A 162 -7.00 11.88 -24.59
CA PHE A 162 -5.84 11.01 -24.76
C PHE A 162 -5.32 10.40 -23.46
N TYR A 163 -5.76 10.89 -22.30
CA TYR A 163 -5.19 10.50 -21.00
C TYR A 163 -5.29 8.99 -20.77
N TRP A 164 -6.48 8.42 -20.95
CA TRP A 164 -6.72 7.01 -20.64
C TRP A 164 -5.96 6.07 -21.57
N ASP A 165 -5.91 6.37 -22.86
CA ASP A 165 -5.15 5.59 -23.84
C ASP A 165 -3.65 5.67 -23.57
N LEU A 166 -3.13 6.87 -23.32
CA LEU A 166 -1.72 7.10 -23.03
C LEU A 166 -1.28 6.37 -21.74
N GLU A 167 -1.99 6.59 -20.64
CA GLU A 167 -1.67 5.99 -19.34
C GLU A 167 -1.80 4.46 -19.39
N SER A 168 -2.84 3.93 -20.05
CA SER A 168 -3.05 2.48 -20.19
C SER A 168 -1.95 1.82 -21.03
N LYS A 169 -1.56 2.42 -22.15
CA LYS A 169 -0.46 1.93 -23.01
C LYS A 169 0.89 2.02 -22.31
N HIS A 170 1.17 3.14 -21.63
CA HIS A 170 2.39 3.31 -20.84
C HIS A 170 2.48 2.28 -19.73
N LEU A 171 1.40 2.10 -18.97
CA LEU A 171 1.32 1.09 -17.90
C LEU A 171 1.65 -0.31 -18.42
N ALA A 172 1.01 -0.74 -19.52
CA ALA A 172 1.25 -2.05 -20.10
C ALA A 172 2.70 -2.21 -20.60
N LYS A 173 3.25 -1.18 -21.25
CA LYS A 173 4.62 -1.20 -21.76
C LYS A 173 5.64 -1.24 -20.61
N ALA A 174 5.53 -0.34 -19.64
CA ALA A 174 6.42 -0.27 -18.49
C ALA A 174 6.39 -1.56 -17.66
N PHE A 175 5.21 -2.18 -17.52
CA PHE A 175 5.08 -3.48 -16.86
C PHE A 175 5.82 -4.60 -17.60
N ASN A 176 5.65 -4.68 -18.92
CA ASN A 176 6.31 -5.68 -19.77
C ASN A 176 7.84 -5.49 -19.81
N GLU A 177 8.32 -4.26 -19.68
CA GLU A 177 9.76 -3.95 -19.68
C GLU A 177 10.42 -4.16 -18.32
N LYS A 178 9.77 -3.76 -17.23
CA LYS A 178 10.39 -3.70 -15.89
C LYS A 178 10.04 -4.85 -14.97
N VAL A 179 8.85 -5.44 -15.11
CA VAL A 179 8.31 -6.41 -14.13
C VAL A 179 8.29 -7.82 -14.73
N LYS A 180 7.70 -7.97 -15.91
CA LYS A 180 7.52 -9.27 -16.56
C LYS A 180 8.82 -10.08 -16.74
N PRO A 181 9.97 -9.50 -17.13
CA PRO A 181 11.20 -10.28 -17.30
C PRO A 181 11.68 -10.90 -15.98
N GLY A 182 11.53 -10.17 -14.86
CA GLY A 182 11.90 -10.64 -13.53
C GLY A 182 11.01 -11.79 -13.06
N ILE A 183 9.72 -11.75 -13.37
CA ILE A 183 8.79 -12.85 -13.09
C ILE A 183 9.14 -14.09 -13.94
N THR A 184 9.27 -13.93 -15.26
CA THR A 184 9.53 -15.05 -16.18
C THR A 184 10.86 -15.76 -15.89
N SER A 185 11.88 -15.03 -15.45
CA SER A 185 13.19 -15.57 -15.06
C SER A 185 13.22 -16.17 -13.66
N GLY A 186 12.17 -15.99 -12.85
CA GLY A 186 12.13 -16.39 -11.44
C GLY A 186 12.91 -15.46 -10.49
N ALA A 187 13.49 -14.36 -10.99
CA ALA A 187 14.18 -13.37 -10.16
C ALA A 187 13.21 -12.61 -9.24
N ILE A 188 11.94 -12.50 -9.64
CA ILE A 188 10.85 -11.95 -8.83
C ILE A 188 9.92 -13.11 -8.45
N SER A 189 10.06 -13.59 -7.21
CA SER A 189 9.16 -14.61 -6.63
C SER A 189 7.96 -14.01 -5.92
N HIS A 190 8.12 -12.82 -5.31
CA HIS A 190 7.08 -12.11 -4.57
C HIS A 190 7.07 -10.61 -4.89
N LEU A 191 5.87 -10.02 -5.01
CA LEU A 191 5.65 -8.58 -5.18
C LEU A 191 4.78 -7.97 -4.07
N SER A 192 5.20 -6.82 -3.56
CA SER A 192 4.40 -5.94 -2.70
C SER A 192 4.01 -4.70 -3.49
N ILE A 193 2.71 -4.48 -3.68
CA ILE A 193 2.17 -3.54 -4.66
C ILE A 193 1.49 -2.38 -3.95
N PHE A 194 1.88 -1.17 -4.34
CA PHE A 194 1.32 0.08 -3.84
C PHE A 194 0.85 0.90 -5.03
N GLY A 195 -0.47 1.07 -5.15
CA GLY A 195 -1.10 1.79 -6.25
C GLY A 195 -1.81 3.05 -5.76
N LEU A 196 -1.55 4.17 -6.41
CA LEU A 196 -2.27 5.42 -6.21
C LEU A 196 -2.56 6.07 -7.57
N ALA A 197 -3.62 5.62 -8.22
CA ALA A 197 -4.02 6.05 -9.56
C ALA A 197 -5.56 5.99 -9.67
N PRO A 198 -6.17 6.53 -10.74
CA PRO A 198 -7.58 6.32 -11.00
C PRO A 198 -7.93 4.83 -11.06
N GLN A 199 -9.14 4.49 -10.59
CA GLN A 199 -9.58 3.10 -10.43
C GLN A 199 -9.50 2.27 -11.73
N PRO A 200 -9.83 2.79 -12.93
CA PRO A 200 -9.68 2.03 -14.17
C PRO A 200 -8.23 1.60 -14.47
N LEU A 201 -7.26 2.45 -14.18
CA LEU A 201 -5.83 2.15 -14.36
C LEU A 201 -5.32 1.16 -13.31
N LEU A 202 -5.83 1.23 -12.08
CA LEU A 202 -5.54 0.23 -11.05
C LEU A 202 -6.11 -1.14 -11.40
N MET A 203 -7.32 -1.21 -11.95
CA MET A 203 -7.89 -2.44 -12.51
C MET A 203 -7.04 -2.96 -13.68
N LYS A 204 -6.56 -2.07 -14.56
CA LYS A 204 -5.63 -2.45 -15.63
C LYS A 204 -4.34 -3.06 -15.08
N LEU A 205 -3.72 -2.43 -14.07
CA LEU A 205 -2.56 -2.98 -13.38
C LEU A 205 -2.87 -4.37 -12.83
N GLY A 206 -4.01 -4.53 -12.15
CA GLY A 206 -4.50 -5.84 -11.68
C GLY A 206 -4.51 -6.91 -12.77
N SER A 207 -5.05 -6.58 -13.95
CA SER A 207 -5.14 -7.54 -15.08
C SER A 207 -3.78 -7.95 -15.66
N LEU A 208 -2.73 -7.16 -15.45
CA LEU A 208 -1.37 -7.50 -15.87
C LEU A 208 -0.66 -8.45 -14.88
N LEU A 209 -1.24 -8.63 -13.69
CA LEU A 209 -0.66 -9.36 -12.56
C LEU A 209 -1.25 -10.77 -12.37
N THR A 210 -2.11 -11.23 -13.28
CA THR A 210 -2.88 -12.49 -13.13
C THR A 210 -2.01 -13.74 -13.05
N ASP A 211 -0.86 -13.76 -13.74
CA ASP A 211 0.01 -14.93 -13.86
C ASP A 211 1.07 -15.02 -12.74
N ILE A 212 0.96 -14.21 -11.69
CA ILE A 212 1.99 -14.09 -10.66
C ILE A 212 1.53 -14.81 -9.38
N PRO A 213 2.29 -15.82 -8.91
CA PRO A 213 1.83 -16.72 -7.86
C PRO A 213 1.74 -16.05 -6.48
N GLU A 214 2.63 -15.12 -6.14
CA GLU A 214 2.66 -14.49 -4.82
C GLU A 214 2.74 -12.96 -4.91
N ILE A 215 1.64 -12.31 -4.54
CA ILE A 215 1.49 -10.85 -4.51
C ILE A 215 0.74 -10.44 -3.26
N ARG A 216 1.21 -9.34 -2.67
CA ARG A 216 0.49 -8.59 -1.64
C ARG A 216 0.16 -7.18 -2.13
N VAL A 217 -1.12 -6.82 -2.12
CA VAL A 217 -1.60 -5.48 -2.50
C VAL A 217 -1.91 -4.69 -1.24
N PHE A 218 -1.36 -3.48 -1.12
CA PHE A 218 -1.55 -2.61 0.04
C PHE A 218 -2.60 -1.54 -0.20
N GLN A 219 -3.27 -1.11 0.87
CA GLN A 219 -4.27 -0.04 0.87
C GLN A 219 -3.68 1.27 1.40
N ARG A 220 -3.98 2.39 0.73
CA ARG A 220 -3.72 3.72 1.30
C ARG A 220 -4.83 4.07 2.28
N HIS A 221 -4.50 4.16 3.56
CA HIS A 221 -5.40 4.71 4.58
C HIS A 221 -5.31 6.23 4.60
N ARG A 222 -6.44 6.91 4.84
CA ARG A 222 -6.48 8.38 4.91
C ARG A 222 -6.25 8.91 6.31
N GLU A 223 -6.83 8.27 7.33
CA GLU A 223 -6.77 8.73 8.73
C GLU A 223 -6.33 7.60 9.69
N PRO A 224 -5.08 7.60 10.20
CA PRO A 224 -3.97 8.44 9.75
C PRO A 224 -3.47 8.01 8.37
N GLN A 225 -2.75 8.90 7.69
CA GLN A 225 -2.28 8.67 6.33
C GLN A 225 -1.15 7.62 6.29
N THR A 226 -1.47 6.33 6.26
CA THR A 226 -0.50 5.22 6.26
C THR A 226 -0.78 4.17 5.18
N TRP A 227 0.19 3.30 4.92
CA TRP A 227 0.03 2.07 4.12
C TRP A 227 0.03 0.82 5.00
N LYS A 228 0.35 0.98 6.29
CA LYS A 228 0.31 -0.12 7.26
C LYS A 228 -1.11 -0.58 7.47
N TRP A 229 -1.33 -1.88 7.37
CA TRP A 229 -2.59 -2.49 7.80
C TRP A 229 -2.90 -2.11 9.25
N GLN A 230 -4.18 -1.86 9.51
CA GLN A 230 -4.67 -1.50 10.82
C GLN A 230 -5.16 -2.73 11.56
N ASN A 231 -5.10 -2.70 12.89
CA ASN A 231 -5.79 -3.71 13.69
C ASN A 231 -7.27 -3.33 13.72
N ASN A 232 -8.11 -4.16 13.11
CA ASN A 232 -9.56 -3.98 13.15
C ASN A 232 -10.23 -5.35 13.12
N GLU A 233 -11.14 -5.56 14.07
CA GLU A 233 -11.90 -6.81 14.23
C GLU A 233 -13.26 -6.76 13.51
N SER A 234 -13.62 -5.61 12.91
CA SER A 234 -14.89 -5.46 12.20
C SER A 234 -14.92 -6.33 10.95
N GLU A 235 -15.87 -7.25 10.88
CA GLU A 235 -16.19 -7.97 9.64
C GLU A 235 -16.86 -7.05 8.62
N LEU A 236 -16.62 -7.32 7.33
CA LEU A 236 -17.28 -6.61 6.24
C LEU A 236 -18.41 -7.46 5.67
N HIS A 237 -19.63 -6.94 5.75
CA HIS A 237 -20.79 -7.56 5.13
C HIS A 237 -21.03 -6.99 3.73
N PHE A 238 -20.92 -7.84 2.71
CA PHE A 238 -21.14 -7.47 1.32
C PHE A 238 -22.56 -7.77 0.86
N ILE A 239 -23.25 -6.74 0.39
CA ILE A 239 -24.59 -6.84 -0.19
C ILE A 239 -24.45 -6.93 -1.72
N LEU A 240 -25.09 -7.93 -2.30
CA LEU A 240 -25.21 -8.08 -3.75
C LEU A 240 -26.67 -7.92 -4.15
N GLU A 241 -26.96 -6.86 -4.88
CA GLU A 241 -28.26 -6.65 -5.53
C GLU A 241 -28.18 -7.16 -6.96
N VAL A 242 -29.10 -8.05 -7.32
CA VAL A 242 -29.18 -8.66 -8.63
C VAL A 242 -30.25 -7.99 -9.48
N PRO A 243 -30.07 -7.86 -10.81
CA PRO A 243 -31.06 -7.24 -11.67
C PRO A 243 -32.37 -8.05 -11.68
N LYS A 244 -33.50 -7.36 -11.56
CA LYS A 244 -34.83 -8.00 -11.54
C LYS A 244 -35.27 -8.51 -12.91
N LYS A 245 -34.72 -7.94 -13.98
CA LYS A 245 -35.02 -8.26 -15.38
C LYS A 245 -33.71 -8.31 -16.17
N PRO A 246 -33.60 -9.20 -17.16
CA PRO A 246 -32.50 -9.15 -18.11
C PRO A 246 -32.67 -7.92 -19.01
N GLY A 247 -31.56 -7.29 -19.35
CA GLY A 247 -31.44 -6.26 -20.39
C GLY A 247 -30.31 -6.58 -21.37
N GLU A 248 -30.30 -5.95 -22.54
CA GLU A 248 -29.34 -6.17 -23.62
C GLU A 248 -27.88 -6.00 -23.20
N LYS A 249 -27.60 -5.08 -22.26
CA LYS A 249 -26.27 -4.88 -21.68
C LYS A 249 -26.17 -5.46 -20.27
N ILE A 250 -24.95 -5.72 -19.81
CA ILE A 250 -24.70 -6.04 -18.40
C ILE A 250 -23.72 -5.03 -17.81
N ALA A 251 -24.07 -4.51 -16.65
CA ALA A 251 -23.22 -3.62 -15.88
C ALA A 251 -23.04 -4.12 -14.45
N ILE A 252 -21.90 -3.79 -13.86
CA ILE A 252 -21.65 -3.90 -12.42
C ILE A 252 -21.39 -2.51 -11.83
N ASN A 253 -22.21 -2.16 -10.85
CA ASN A 253 -22.05 -1.01 -9.98
C ASN A 253 -21.29 -1.45 -8.72
N LEU A 254 -20.07 -0.95 -8.54
CA LEU A 254 -19.26 -1.24 -7.36
C LEU A 254 -19.32 -0.04 -6.41
N SER A 255 -20.28 -0.06 -5.48
CA SER A 255 -20.55 1.03 -4.52
C SER A 255 -19.91 0.74 -3.16
N LEU A 256 -18.58 0.70 -3.08
CA LEU A 256 -17.84 0.31 -1.87
C LEU A 256 -17.25 1.51 -1.11
N SER A 257 -16.70 2.49 -1.81
CA SER A 257 -16.12 3.70 -1.21
C SER A 257 -17.08 4.89 -1.19
N ALA A 258 -18.11 4.85 -2.05
CA ALA A 258 -19.23 5.77 -2.10
C ALA A 258 -20.40 5.11 -2.86
N SER A 259 -21.62 5.55 -2.58
CA SER A 259 -22.81 5.08 -3.30
C SER A 259 -22.86 5.67 -4.72
N ILE A 260 -23.22 4.83 -5.70
CA ILE A 260 -23.52 5.23 -7.08
C ILE A 260 -25.00 4.96 -7.33
N ASN A 261 -25.76 6.00 -7.67
CA ASN A 261 -27.14 5.85 -8.13
C ASN A 261 -27.17 5.28 -9.55
N ASN A 262 -27.93 4.20 -9.77
CA ASN A 262 -28.12 3.55 -11.06
C ASN A 262 -28.66 4.48 -12.16
N ASP A 263 -29.36 5.57 -11.83
CA ASP A 263 -29.76 6.61 -12.80
C ASP A 263 -28.57 7.15 -13.60
N ARG A 264 -27.40 7.23 -12.98
CA ARG A 264 -26.17 7.67 -13.65
C ARG A 264 -25.62 6.63 -14.62
N ILE A 265 -25.90 5.35 -14.39
CA ILE A 265 -25.54 4.24 -15.28
C ILE A 265 -26.50 4.18 -16.46
N TYR A 266 -27.81 4.33 -16.21
CA TYR A 266 -28.83 4.40 -17.27
C TYR A 266 -28.56 5.55 -18.25
N ARG A 267 -28.11 6.72 -17.78
CA ARG A 267 -27.71 7.84 -18.65
C ARG A 267 -26.60 7.49 -19.64
N VAL A 268 -25.74 6.51 -19.32
CA VAL A 268 -24.62 6.10 -20.17
C VAL A 268 -24.99 4.92 -21.06
N LEU A 269 -25.75 3.96 -20.54
CA LEU A 269 -25.99 2.69 -21.23
C LEU A 269 -27.39 2.57 -21.85
N GLY A 270 -28.33 3.43 -21.47
CA GLY A 270 -29.76 3.28 -21.70
C GLY A 270 -30.44 2.44 -20.61
N ASP A 271 -31.76 2.31 -20.69
CA ASP A 271 -32.57 1.56 -19.71
C ASP A 271 -32.48 0.03 -19.90
N ASP A 272 -32.03 -0.42 -21.09
CA ASP A 272 -31.93 -1.83 -21.44
C ASP A 272 -30.60 -2.45 -20.93
N VAL A 273 -30.43 -2.45 -19.61
CA VAL A 273 -29.22 -2.90 -18.94
C VAL A 273 -29.51 -3.68 -17.65
N SER A 274 -28.84 -4.81 -17.51
CA SER A 274 -28.84 -5.64 -16.30
C SER A 274 -27.78 -5.11 -15.33
N ILE A 275 -28.18 -4.29 -14.35
CA ILE A 275 -27.24 -3.74 -13.35
C ILE A 275 -27.16 -4.66 -12.12
N TRP A 276 -25.97 -5.21 -11.90
CA TRP A 276 -25.58 -5.85 -10.64
C TRP A 276 -24.96 -4.81 -9.72
N THR A 277 -25.37 -4.73 -8.46
CA THR A 277 -24.78 -3.78 -7.51
C THR A 277 -24.10 -4.52 -6.36
N LEU A 278 -22.79 -4.36 -6.24
CA LEU A 278 -22.02 -4.83 -5.09
C LEU A 278 -21.74 -3.64 -4.17
N THR A 279 -22.27 -3.69 -2.96
CA THR A 279 -22.17 -2.62 -1.96
C THR A 279 -21.94 -3.19 -0.56
N VAL A 280 -21.80 -2.29 0.41
CA VAL A 280 -21.80 -2.57 1.85
C VAL A 280 -22.88 -1.71 2.52
N ASP A 281 -23.19 -1.97 3.80
CA ASP A 281 -24.19 -1.20 4.55
C ASP A 281 -23.87 0.30 4.61
N SER A 282 -22.58 0.65 4.65
CA SER A 282 -22.13 2.04 4.71
C SER A 282 -20.85 2.22 3.88
N PRO A 283 -20.98 2.57 2.59
CA PRO A 283 -19.83 2.80 1.72
C PRO A 283 -18.91 3.89 2.28
N HIS A 284 -17.61 3.61 2.31
CA HIS A 284 -16.65 4.52 2.95
C HIS A 284 -15.26 4.45 2.30
N ARG A 285 -14.55 5.57 2.25
CA ARG A 285 -13.24 5.67 1.58
C ARG A 285 -12.14 4.85 2.25
N ASP A 286 -12.26 4.62 3.56
CA ASP A 286 -11.43 3.72 4.36
C ASP A 286 -12.18 2.43 4.74
N LEU A 287 -12.95 1.86 3.81
CA LEU A 287 -13.68 0.59 4.02
C LEU A 287 -12.72 -0.57 4.36
N ILE A 288 -11.64 -0.69 3.59
CA ILE A 288 -10.63 -1.75 3.78
C ILE A 288 -9.57 -1.24 4.75
N ARG A 289 -9.51 -1.87 5.93
CA ARG A 289 -8.59 -1.55 7.04
C ARG A 289 -7.58 -2.66 7.29
N THR A 290 -7.94 -3.91 6.98
CA THR A 290 -7.09 -5.09 7.16
C THR A 290 -6.90 -5.85 5.85
N GLU A 291 -5.85 -6.67 5.78
CA GLU A 291 -5.63 -7.56 4.64
C GLU A 291 -6.73 -8.64 4.52
N ALA A 292 -7.21 -9.17 5.66
CA ALA A 292 -8.30 -10.13 5.68
C ALA A 292 -9.56 -9.57 5.01
N GLN A 293 -9.88 -8.29 5.25
CA GLN A 293 -10.99 -7.60 4.60
C GLN A 293 -10.80 -7.49 3.08
N LEU A 294 -9.58 -7.24 2.60
CA LEU A 294 -9.27 -7.23 1.17
C LEU A 294 -9.44 -8.63 0.55
N ILE A 295 -9.00 -9.69 1.25
CA ILE A 295 -9.18 -11.08 0.82
C ILE A 295 -10.67 -11.42 0.70
N MET A 296 -11.48 -11.09 1.72
CA MET A 296 -12.93 -11.31 1.68
C MET A 296 -13.58 -10.61 0.49
N LEU A 297 -13.19 -9.36 0.21
CA LEU A 297 -13.69 -8.63 -0.95
C LEU A 297 -13.28 -9.29 -2.27
N ARG A 298 -12.01 -9.71 -2.39
CA ARG A 298 -11.50 -10.41 -3.57
C ARG A 298 -12.30 -11.68 -3.86
N ASP A 299 -12.57 -12.48 -2.84
CA ASP A 299 -13.33 -13.72 -2.98
C ASP A 299 -14.80 -13.44 -3.32
N LYS A 300 -15.39 -12.39 -2.74
CA LYS A 300 -16.73 -11.93 -3.14
C LYS A 300 -16.78 -11.48 -4.59
N ILE A 301 -15.80 -10.72 -5.08
CA ILE A 301 -15.73 -10.28 -6.48
C ILE A 301 -15.65 -11.50 -7.42
N ARG A 302 -14.82 -12.51 -7.11
CA ARG A 302 -14.73 -13.76 -7.89
C ARG A 302 -16.10 -14.43 -8.04
N VAL A 303 -16.82 -14.59 -6.94
CA VAL A 303 -18.16 -15.18 -6.95
C VAL A 303 -19.14 -14.36 -7.79
N VAL A 304 -19.10 -13.03 -7.66
CA VAL A 304 -19.99 -12.13 -8.41
C VAL A 304 -19.69 -12.17 -9.91
N LEU A 305 -18.43 -12.11 -10.31
CA LEU A 305 -18.03 -12.18 -11.73
C LEU A 305 -18.44 -13.52 -12.36
N ASP A 306 -18.28 -14.64 -11.64
CA ASP A 306 -18.74 -15.95 -12.10
C ASP A 306 -20.27 -16.04 -12.24
N GLN A 307 -21.03 -15.44 -11.30
CA GLN A 307 -22.50 -15.34 -11.42
C GLN A 307 -22.93 -14.52 -12.63
N ILE A 308 -22.30 -13.35 -12.83
CA ILE A 308 -22.55 -12.49 -13.98
C ILE A 308 -22.28 -13.24 -15.29
N LYS A 309 -21.12 -13.90 -15.38
CA LYS A 309 -20.70 -14.68 -16.54
C LYS A 309 -21.68 -15.80 -16.89
N ARG A 310 -22.14 -16.56 -15.90
CA ARG A 310 -23.14 -17.63 -16.11
C ARG A 310 -24.45 -17.12 -16.68
N LEU A 311 -24.82 -15.89 -16.34
CA LEU A 311 -26.05 -15.24 -16.80
C LEU A 311 -25.83 -14.34 -18.01
N ALA A 312 -24.62 -14.30 -18.56
CA ALA A 312 -24.26 -13.40 -19.64
C ALA A 312 -24.92 -13.78 -20.98
N GLY A 313 -25.21 -15.06 -21.23
CA GLY A 313 -25.69 -15.48 -22.54
C GLY A 313 -24.67 -15.13 -23.62
N ASP A 314 -25.12 -14.49 -24.71
CA ASP A 314 -24.26 -14.09 -25.84
C ASP A 314 -23.48 -12.79 -25.62
N ARG A 315 -23.76 -12.06 -24.53
CA ARG A 315 -23.10 -10.78 -24.21
C ARG A 315 -21.63 -11.04 -23.87
N LYS A 316 -20.74 -10.23 -24.44
CA LYS A 316 -19.28 -10.39 -24.29
C LYS A 316 -18.62 -9.33 -23.40
N VAL A 317 -19.35 -8.25 -23.09
CA VAL A 317 -18.82 -7.09 -22.38
C VAL A 317 -19.53 -6.89 -21.06
N LEU A 318 -18.76 -6.71 -19.99
CA LEU A 318 -19.21 -6.24 -18.69
C LEU A 318 -18.83 -4.76 -18.53
N HIS A 319 -19.82 -3.89 -18.39
CA HIS A 319 -19.61 -2.48 -18.11
C HIS A 319 -19.38 -2.27 -16.60
N VAL A 320 -18.23 -1.72 -16.21
CA VAL A 320 -17.82 -1.60 -14.80
C VAL A 320 -17.86 -0.14 -14.37
N PHE A 321 -18.63 0.17 -13.33
CA PHE A 321 -18.77 1.51 -12.74
C PHE A 321 -18.23 1.50 -11.30
N PRO A 322 -16.95 1.89 -11.10
CA PRO A 322 -16.28 1.70 -9.83
C PRO A 322 -16.30 2.93 -8.90
N ALA A 323 -16.72 2.70 -7.66
CA ALA A 323 -16.41 3.52 -6.50
C ALA A 323 -15.89 2.60 -5.39
N MET A 324 -14.58 2.37 -5.35
CA MET A 324 -13.94 1.43 -4.44
C MET A 324 -12.56 1.89 -3.96
N PRO A 325 -12.02 1.31 -2.88
CA PRO A 325 -10.65 1.56 -2.42
C PRO A 325 -9.60 1.15 -3.47
N VAL A 326 -8.40 1.76 -3.40
CA VAL A 326 -7.33 1.53 -4.39
C VAL A 326 -6.86 0.08 -4.45
N SER A 327 -6.76 -0.59 -3.30
CA SER A 327 -6.37 -2.01 -3.24
C SER A 327 -7.45 -2.91 -3.88
N ALA A 328 -8.72 -2.58 -3.67
CA ALA A 328 -9.84 -3.30 -4.24
C ALA A 328 -9.87 -3.19 -5.78
N ALA A 329 -9.53 -2.03 -6.34
CA ALA A 329 -9.46 -1.86 -7.79
C ALA A 329 -8.37 -2.75 -8.41
N ILE A 330 -7.19 -2.85 -7.79
CA ILE A 330 -6.12 -3.76 -8.24
C ILE A 330 -6.60 -5.21 -8.13
N GLU A 331 -7.16 -5.61 -7.00
CA GLU A 331 -7.64 -6.99 -6.81
C GLU A 331 -8.79 -7.35 -7.76
N PHE A 332 -9.70 -6.41 -8.09
CA PHE A 332 -10.73 -6.61 -9.12
C PHE A 332 -10.10 -6.97 -10.48
N GLY A 333 -9.06 -6.24 -10.89
CA GLY A 333 -8.32 -6.55 -12.10
C GLY A 333 -7.60 -7.90 -12.04
N ARG A 334 -7.06 -8.28 -10.87
CA ARG A 334 -6.35 -9.56 -10.68
C ARG A 334 -7.24 -10.79 -10.74
N VAL A 335 -8.50 -10.66 -10.31
CA VAL A 335 -9.43 -11.80 -10.32
C VAL A 335 -10.11 -12.00 -11.67
N HIS A 336 -10.09 -10.99 -12.54
CA HIS A 336 -10.53 -11.11 -13.92
C HIS A 336 -9.56 -11.98 -14.71
N MET A 337 -10.07 -13.00 -15.39
CA MET A 337 -9.28 -13.84 -16.30
C MET A 337 -9.60 -13.48 -17.76
N PRO A 338 -8.72 -12.71 -18.46
CA PRO A 338 -9.06 -12.16 -19.78
C PRO A 338 -9.42 -13.18 -20.86
N LYS A 339 -8.92 -14.42 -20.76
CA LYS A 339 -9.23 -15.50 -21.72
C LYS A 339 -10.55 -16.22 -21.45
N ALA A 340 -11.07 -16.11 -20.23
CA ALA A 340 -12.21 -16.91 -19.79
C ALA A 340 -13.43 -16.04 -19.49
N ASP A 341 -13.24 -14.85 -18.94
CA ASP A 341 -14.30 -13.97 -18.48
C ASP A 341 -14.73 -12.96 -19.54
N LEU A 342 -15.87 -12.32 -19.30
CA LEU A 342 -16.34 -11.21 -20.14
C LEU A 342 -15.26 -10.13 -20.21
N SER A 343 -15.08 -9.53 -21.37
CA SER A 343 -14.22 -8.37 -21.52
C SER A 343 -14.78 -7.21 -20.68
N LEU A 344 -13.90 -6.42 -20.07
CA LEU A 344 -14.30 -5.32 -19.20
C LEU A 344 -14.25 -4.00 -19.96
N ARG A 345 -15.33 -3.23 -19.87
CA ARG A 345 -15.35 -1.82 -20.25
C ARG A 345 -15.52 -0.98 -19.00
N ILE A 346 -14.46 -0.32 -18.57
CA ILE A 346 -14.40 0.36 -17.27
C ILE A 346 -14.62 1.85 -17.44
N TYR A 347 -15.47 2.41 -16.60
CA TYR A 347 -15.83 3.81 -16.59
C TYR A 347 -15.17 4.57 -15.45
N ASP A 348 -14.93 5.86 -15.64
CA ASP A 348 -14.50 6.78 -14.59
C ASP A 348 -15.52 7.92 -14.42
N GLN A 349 -15.72 8.38 -13.18
CA GLN A 349 -16.61 9.52 -12.92
C GLN A 349 -15.85 10.83 -13.09
N SER A 350 -16.16 11.57 -14.16
CA SER A 350 -15.60 12.89 -14.40
C SER A 350 -16.58 14.00 -14.00
N LYS A 351 -16.13 14.91 -13.13
CA LYS A 351 -16.87 16.15 -12.83
C LYS A 351 -16.87 17.10 -14.02
N LYS A 352 -15.76 17.17 -14.77
CA LYS A 352 -15.60 18.08 -15.91
C LYS A 352 -16.43 17.66 -17.13
N ARG A 353 -16.74 16.37 -17.26
CA ARG A 353 -17.59 15.82 -18.34
C ARG A 353 -19.01 15.44 -17.86
N ASP A 354 -19.41 15.89 -16.68
CA ASP A 354 -20.73 15.71 -16.07
C ASP A 354 -21.28 14.26 -16.11
N GLY A 355 -20.45 13.28 -15.74
CA GLY A 355 -20.90 11.89 -15.76
C GLY A 355 -19.78 10.86 -15.83
N PHE A 356 -20.20 9.63 -16.05
CA PHE A 356 -19.28 8.53 -16.31
C PHE A 356 -18.81 8.56 -17.76
N ILE A 357 -17.50 8.43 -17.94
CA ILE A 357 -16.86 8.32 -19.26
C ILE A 357 -16.18 6.97 -19.38
N LYS A 358 -16.14 6.41 -20.60
CA LYS A 358 -15.33 5.22 -20.88
C LYS A 358 -13.87 5.59 -20.64
N ALA A 359 -13.19 4.79 -19.82
CA ALA A 359 -11.79 4.99 -19.46
C ALA A 359 -10.92 3.89 -20.07
N VAL A 360 -11.05 2.64 -19.60
CA VAL A 360 -10.14 1.55 -19.97
C VAL A 360 -10.92 0.30 -20.37
N ASP A 361 -10.48 -0.33 -21.45
CA ASP A 361 -10.94 -1.65 -21.88
C ASP A 361 -9.90 -2.74 -21.50
N ILE A 362 -10.37 -3.90 -21.03
CA ILE A 362 -9.54 -5.06 -20.67
C ILE A 362 -10.13 -6.31 -21.32
N GLY A 363 -9.33 -7.00 -22.14
CA GLY A 363 -9.77 -8.20 -22.86
C GLY A 363 -10.68 -7.92 -24.06
N LEU A 364 -10.82 -6.66 -24.49
CA LEU A 364 -11.39 -6.30 -25.79
C LEU A 364 -10.25 -6.22 -26.83
N GLU A 365 -10.47 -6.80 -28.01
CA GLU A 365 -9.58 -6.57 -29.17
C GLU A 365 -9.83 -5.17 -29.74
N ASP A 366 -8.80 -4.56 -30.32
CA ASP A 366 -8.90 -3.25 -30.98
C ASP A 366 -9.99 -3.32 -32.07
N GLY A 367 -11.06 -2.52 -31.93
CA GLY A 367 -12.15 -2.41 -32.92
C GLY A 367 -13.53 -2.92 -32.49
N PHE A 368 -13.72 -3.38 -31.25
CA PHE A 368 -15.05 -3.67 -30.69
C PHE A 368 -15.74 -2.39 -30.18
N ASP A 369 -16.38 -1.66 -31.09
CA ASP A 369 -17.37 -0.63 -30.76
C ASP A 369 -18.77 -1.23 -30.89
N GLU A 370 -19.23 -1.90 -29.83
CA GLU A 370 -20.67 -2.07 -29.55
C GLU A 370 -21.12 -1.07 -28.48
#